data_AF-A0A7W1I6X7-F1
#
_entry.id   AF-A0A7W1I6X7-F1
#
_cell.length_a   1.000
_cell.length_b   1.000
_cell.length_c   1.000
_cell.angle_alpha   90.00
_cell.angle_beta   90.00
_cell.angle_gamma   90.00
#
_symmetry.space_group_name_H-M   'P 1'
#
loop_
_entity.id
_entity.type
_entity.pdbx_description
1 polymer ?
#
loop_
_entity_poly.entity_id
_entity_poly.type
_entity_poly.pdbx_seq_one_letter_code
_entity_poly.pdbx_strand_id
1 'polypeptide(L)' 'MPPLEPGTRVEVRRRFDQRWARGFEIAEAVQGDGYRLKRLSDGTVLPTSFDEDDVRLEKKKQGLWWA' A
#
# COMPACT_ATOMS: atom_id res chain seq x y z
N MET A 1 -0.13 -15.69 -1.80
CA MET A 1 -1.03 -14.69 -2.41
C MET A 1 -0.28 -14.09 -3.59
N PRO A 2 -0.92 -13.77 -4.73
CA PRO A 2 -0.20 -13.09 -5.81
C PRO A 2 0.32 -11.73 -5.31
N PRO A 3 1.53 -11.31 -5.72
CA PRO A 3 2.08 -10.02 -5.32
C PRO A 3 1.17 -8.88 -5.78
N LEU A 4 1.08 -7.83 -4.98
CA LEU A 4 0.29 -6.65 -5.34
C LEU A 4 0.92 -5.98 -6.56
N GLU A 5 0.09 -5.63 -7.55
CA GLU A 5 0.57 -5.00 -8.77
C GLU A 5 0.90 -3.51 -8.53
N PRO A 6 1.93 -2.96 -9.20
CA PRO A 6 2.18 -1.53 -9.19
C PRO A 6 0.95 -0.75 -9.67
N GLY A 7 0.65 0.37 -8.99
CA GLY A 7 -0.61 1.11 -9.16
C GLY A 7 -1.73 0.69 -8.19
N THR A 8 -1.52 -0.36 -7.38
CA THR A 8 -2.49 -0.78 -6.36
C THR A 8 -2.46 0.15 -5.16
N ARG A 9 -3.61 0.69 -4.73
CA ARG A 9 -3.69 1.46 -3.49
C ARG A 9 -3.59 0.57 -2.25
N VAL A 10 -2.74 1.01 -1.33
CA VAL A 10 -2.44 0.31 -0.10
C VAL A 10 -2.41 1.25 1.09
N GLU A 11 -2.55 0.64 2.26
CA GLU A 11 -2.43 1.26 3.56
C GLU A 11 -1.17 0.73 4.24
N VAL A 12 -0.44 1.62 4.91
CA VAL A 12 0.82 1.30 5.59
C VAL A 12 0.61 1.35 7.09
N ARG A 13 1.12 0.35 7.81
CA ARG A 13 1.07 0.34 9.27
C ARG A 13 2.05 1.36 9.85
N ARG A 14 1.55 2.33 10.60
CA ARG A 14 2.38 3.26 11.38
C ARG A 14 2.77 2.58 12.68
N ARG A 15 4.08 2.34 12.89
CA ARG A 15 4.61 1.70 14.11
C ARG A 15 4.35 2.50 15.39
N PHE A 16 4.18 3.82 15.28
CA PHE A 16 3.95 4.70 16.43
C PHE A 16 2.54 4.56 17.04
N ASP A 17 1.51 4.55 16.19
CA ASP A 17 0.10 4.52 16.63
C ASP A 17 -0.57 3.14 16.40
N GLN A 18 0.18 2.17 15.86
CA GLN A 18 -0.33 0.89 15.35
C GLN A 18 -1.52 1.05 14.38
N ARG A 19 -1.63 2.23 13.75
CA ARG A 19 -2.74 2.60 12.89
C ARG A 19 -2.33 2.52 11.43
N TRP A 20 -3.26 2.11 10.58
CA TRP A 20 -3.09 2.08 9.14
C TRP A 20 -3.25 3.49 8.56
N ALA A 21 -2.28 3.89 7.75
CA ALA A 21 -2.31 5.13 7.00
C ALA A 21 -2.59 4.83 5.53
N ARG A 22 -3.67 5.43 5.02
CA ARG A 22 -4.08 5.37 3.61
C ARG A 22 -3.35 6.40 2.75
N GLY A 23 -3.57 6.33 1.45
CA GLY A 23 -2.97 7.26 0.48
C GLY A 23 -1.58 6.85 0.02
N PHE A 24 -1.31 5.55 0.03
CA PHE A 24 -0.12 4.96 -0.57
C PHE A 24 -0.53 4.08 -1.73
N GLU A 25 0.39 3.89 -2.65
CA GLU A 25 0.22 3.07 -3.84
C GLU A 25 1.47 2.24 -4.05
N ILE A 26 1.36 1.01 -4.55
CA ILE A 26 2.51 0.18 -4.90
C ILE A 26 3.22 0.84 -6.08
N ALA A 27 4.45 1.32 -5.86
CA ALA A 27 5.30 1.82 -6.94
C ALA A 27 6.00 0.65 -7.64
N GLU A 28 6.49 -0.30 -6.85
CA GLU A 28 7.24 -1.47 -7.30
C GLU A 28 7.04 -2.60 -6.29
N ALA A 29 6.73 -3.80 -6.79
CA ALA A 29 6.63 -5.00 -5.98
C ALA A 29 7.83 -5.90 -6.28
N VAL A 30 8.64 -6.17 -5.26
CA VAL A 30 9.81 -7.03 -5.39
C VAL A 30 9.52 -8.30 -4.61
N GLN A 31 9.32 -9.41 -5.33
CA GLN A 31 9.06 -10.71 -4.69
C GLN A 31 10.22 -11.08 -3.75
N GLY A 32 9.91 -11.21 -2.46
CA GLY A 32 10.87 -11.57 -1.42
C GLY A 32 11.66 -10.42 -0.80
N ASP A 33 11.57 -9.19 -1.35
CA ASP A 33 12.25 -7.98 -0.81
C ASP A 33 11.23 -6.93 -0.30
N GLY A 34 9.94 -7.15 -0.56
CA GLY A 34 8.82 -6.33 -0.10
C GLY A 34 8.27 -5.40 -1.18
N TYR A 35 7.69 -4.28 -0.73
CA TYR A 35 6.99 -3.33 -1.59
C TYR A 35 7.54 -1.92 -1.44
N ARG A 36 7.85 -1.27 -2.56
CA ARG A 36 8.09 0.18 -2.61
C ARG A 36 6.79 0.89 -2.79
N LEU A 37 6.57 1.92 -1.96
CA LEU A 37 5.31 2.62 -1.91
C LEU A 37 5.45 4.06 -2.37
N LYS A 38 4.57 4.48 -3.26
CA LYS A 38 4.38 5.87 -3.65
C LYS A 38 3.37 6.51 -2.71
N ARG A 39 3.78 7.58 -2.04
CA ARG A 39 2.86 8.41 -1.25
C ARG A 39 2.06 9.30 -2.20
N LEU A 40 0.76 9.06 -2.32
CA LEU A 40 -0.12 9.84 -3.20
C LEU A 40 -0.27 11.31 -2.78
N SER A 41 0.02 11.62 -1.51
CA SER A 41 -0.06 13.00 -0.99
C SER A 41 0.92 13.97 -1.66
N ASP A 42 2.10 13.50 -2.05
CA ASP A 42 3.16 14.32 -2.69
C ASP A 42 3.62 13.72 -4.03
N GLY A 43 3.27 12.47 -4.29
CA GLY A 43 3.73 11.73 -5.47
C GLY A 43 5.13 11.14 -5.31
N THR A 44 5.79 11.31 -4.16
CA THR A 44 7.11 10.73 -3.90
C THR A 44 7.04 9.21 -3.70
N VAL A 45 7.97 8.47 -4.31
CA VAL A 45 8.23 7.08 -3.95
C VAL A 45 9.08 7.06 -2.69
N LEU A 46 8.61 6.35 -1.67
CA LEU A 46 9.34 6.18 -0.42
C LEU A 46 10.62 5.39 -0.70
N PRO A 47 11.78 5.83 -0.19
CA PRO A 47 13.04 5.12 -0.37
C PRO A 47 13.13 3.84 0.47
N THR A 48 12.17 3.61 1.36
CA THR A 48 12.09 2.41 2.19
C THR A 48 11.21 1.36 1.52
N SER A 49 11.68 0.11 1.54
CA SER A 49 10.85 -1.06 1.28
C SER A 49 9.96 -1.30 2.49
N PHE A 50 8.72 -1.70 2.26
CA PHE A 50 7.80 -2.13 3.30
C PHE A 50 7.50 -3.62 3.14
N ASP A 51 7.48 -4.32 4.27
CA ASP A 51 7.16 -5.73 4.31
C ASP A 51 5.67 -5.98 4.06
N GLU A 52 5.31 -7.19 3.66
CA GLU A 52 3.91 -7.53 3.40
C GLU A 52 3.03 -7.48 4.67
N ASP A 53 3.62 -7.61 5.87
CA ASP A 53 2.89 -7.43 7.13
C ASP A 53 2.61 -5.96 7.45
N ASP A 54 3.49 -5.06 7.00
CA ASP A 54 3.37 -3.61 7.18
C ASP A 54 2.53 -2.94 6.06
N VAL A 55 2.18 -3.69 5.00
CA VAL A 55 1.38 -3.23 3.85
C VAL A 55 0.09 -4.03 3.73
N ARG A 56 -1.04 -3.34 3.68
CA ARG A 56 -2.32 -3.98 3.35
C ARG A 56 -2.99 -3.29 2.19
N LEU A 57 -3.69 -4.09 1.38
CA LEU A 57 -4.56 -3.56 0.33
C LEU A 57 -5.54 -2.58 0.95
N GLU A 58 -5.66 -1.37 0.39
CA GLU A 58 -6.70 -0.44 0.81
C GLU A 58 -8.03 -1.12 0.51
N LYS A 59 -8.74 -1.55 1.55
CA LYS A 59 -10.12 -2.01 1.39
C LYS A 59 -10.92 -0.77 1.00
N LYS A 60 -10.99 -0.48 -0.30
CA LYS A 60 -12.10 0.31 -0.85
C LYS A 60 -13.33 -0.35 -0.27
N LYS A 61 -14.01 0.34 0.64
CA LYS A 61 -15.41 0.01 0.93
C LYS A 61 -16.06 -0.08 -0.44
N GLN A 62 -16.42 -1.30 -0.84
CA GLN A 62 -17.34 -1.53 -1.93
C GLN A 62 -18.70 -0.98 -1.47
N GLY A 63 -18.80 0.33 -1.37
CA GLY A 63 -20.06 1.02 -1.49
C GLY A 63 -20.24 1.28 -2.97
N LEU A 64 -21.31 0.73 -3.54
CA LEU A 64 -21.91 1.16 -4.80
C LEU A 64 -21.19 0.72 -6.09
N TRP A 65 -21.32 -0.56 -6.46
CA TRP A 65 -21.64 -0.92 -7.86
C TRP A 65 -22.20 -2.34 -7.96
N TRP A 66 -23.43 -2.52 -7.50
CA TRP A 66 -24.37 -3.39 -8.20
C TRP A 66 -25.66 -2.59 -8.30
N ALA A 67 -25.93 -2.07 -9.49
CA ALA A 67 -27.22 -1.57 -9.93
C ALA A 67 -27.21 -1.73 -11.45
#